data_AF-A0A812FU68-F1
#
_entry.id   AF-A0A812FU68-F1
#
_cell.length_a   1.000
_cell.length_b   1.000
_cell.length_c   1.000
_cell.angle_alpha   90.00
_cell.angle_beta   90.00
_cell.angle_gamma   90.00
#
_symmetry.space_group_name_H-M   'P 1'
#
loop_
_entity.id
_entity.type
_entity.pdbx_description
1 polymer ?
#
loop_
_entity_poly.entity_id
_entity_poly.type
_entity_poly.pdbx_seq_one_letter_code
_entity_poly.pdbx_strand_id
1 'polypeptide(L)'
;MPTFALNFSRPGGQIVAQYYNFLRLGKEGYRKIHQACYDTARYLAEEVEKMGMFKIIYDGHGGIPALSWSLKEDANPGFNLYDLSDRIRSRGWQIAAYAMPAEREDLVIMRILVRHGFSRDMADLLIADLQHCVDFFAKHPIVNGSDADESSNFNHG
;
A
#
# COMPACT_ATOMS: atom_id res chain seq x y z
N MET A 1 -2.02 14.02 -40.82
CA MET A 1 -2.65 14.02 -39.48
C MET A 1 -1.96 15.09 -38.66
N PRO A 2 -2.67 16.11 -38.17
CA PRO A 2 -2.08 17.00 -37.19
C PRO A 2 -1.83 16.20 -35.91
N THR A 3 -0.57 15.99 -35.57
CA THR A 3 -0.18 15.33 -34.32
C THR A 3 -0.37 16.32 -33.19
N PHE A 4 -1.39 16.11 -32.37
CA PHE A 4 -1.59 16.86 -31.12
C PHE A 4 -1.00 16.06 -29.96
N ALA A 5 0.31 16.18 -29.77
CA ALA A 5 1.05 15.55 -28.68
C ALA A 5 2.31 16.35 -28.34
N LEU A 6 2.75 16.28 -27.08
CA LEU A 6 4.00 16.91 -26.63
C LEU A 6 5.25 16.18 -27.17
N ASN A 7 5.18 14.85 -27.23
CA ASN A 7 6.31 14.01 -27.62
C ASN A 7 6.26 13.68 -29.11
N PHE A 8 7.43 13.59 -29.75
CA PHE A 8 7.57 13.19 -31.14
C PHE A 8 7.91 11.68 -31.24
N SER A 9 9.18 11.31 -31.30
CA SER A 9 9.61 9.91 -31.37
C SER A 9 9.43 9.20 -30.03
N ARG A 10 8.67 8.09 -30.03
CA ARG A 10 8.49 7.20 -28.87
C ARG A 10 8.18 5.77 -29.31
N PRO A 11 8.51 4.74 -28.51
CA PRO A 11 8.18 3.36 -28.85
C PRO A 11 6.66 3.13 -28.90
N GLY A 12 6.21 2.32 -29.85
CA GLY A 12 4.81 1.89 -29.96
C GLY A 12 4.46 0.65 -29.13
N GLY A 13 5.44 0.03 -28.48
CA GLY A 13 5.28 -1.26 -27.78
C GLY A 13 4.18 -1.24 -26.72
N GLN A 14 4.08 -0.18 -25.92
CA GLN A 14 3.04 -0.04 -24.90
C GLN A 14 1.63 0.02 -25.51
N ILE A 15 1.48 0.59 -26.72
CA ILE A 15 0.20 0.64 -27.43
C ILE A 15 -0.20 -0.77 -27.88
N VAL A 16 0.75 -1.53 -28.44
CA VAL A 16 0.52 -2.91 -28.88
C VAL A 16 0.17 -3.81 -27.68
N ALA A 17 0.90 -3.70 -26.57
CA ALA A 17 0.62 -4.46 -25.35
C ALA A 17 -0.74 -4.11 -24.74
N GLN A 18 -1.12 -2.83 -24.72
CA GLN A 18 -2.44 -2.40 -24.25
C GLN A 18 -3.56 -2.95 -25.15
N TYR A 19 -3.35 -2.96 -26.47
CA TYR A 19 -4.30 -3.51 -27.42
C TYR A 19 -4.45 -5.03 -27.26
N TYR A 20 -3.35 -5.75 -27.03
CA TYR A 20 -3.39 -7.16 -26.66
C TYR A 20 -4.25 -7.41 -25.42
N ASN A 21 -4.08 -6.63 -24.34
CA ASN A 21 -4.88 -6.78 -23.13
C ASN A 21 -6.37 -6.57 -23.38
N PHE A 22 -6.75 -5.58 -24.22
CA PHE A 22 -8.16 -5.37 -24.59
C PHE A 22 -8.75 -6.58 -25.29
N LEU A 23 -8.04 -7.15 -26.26
CA LEU A 23 -8.52 -8.32 -27.00
C LEU A 23 -8.53 -9.59 -26.15
N ARG A 24 -7.48 -9.82 -25.35
CA ARG A 24 -7.30 -11.02 -24.55
C ARG A 24 -8.27 -11.10 -23.37
N LEU A 25 -8.47 -9.99 -22.68
CA LEU A 25 -9.27 -9.96 -21.44
C LEU A 25 -10.72 -9.60 -21.73
N GLY A 26 -10.95 -8.61 -22.61
CA GLY A 26 -12.25 -7.97 -22.74
C GLY A 26 -12.79 -7.41 -21.41
N LYS A 27 -14.05 -7.00 -21.40
CA LYS A 27 -14.67 -6.44 -20.19
C LYS A 27 -14.67 -7.42 -19.02
N GLU A 28 -14.91 -8.70 -19.29
CA GLU A 28 -15.02 -9.72 -18.26
C GLU A 28 -13.67 -10.10 -17.64
N GLY A 29 -12.62 -10.24 -18.44
CA GLY A 29 -11.28 -10.51 -17.91
C GLY A 29 -10.76 -9.36 -17.05
N TYR A 30 -10.98 -8.12 -17.48
CA TYR A 30 -10.66 -6.94 -16.68
C TYR A 30 -11.45 -6.92 -15.37
N ARG A 31 -12.76 -7.21 -15.41
CA ARG A 31 -13.59 -7.30 -14.20
C ARG A 31 -13.03 -8.32 -13.22
N LYS A 32 -12.70 -9.53 -13.66
CA LYS A 32 -12.13 -10.58 -12.79
C LYS A 32 -10.82 -10.16 -12.14
N ILE A 33 -9.92 -9.56 -12.91
CA ILE A 33 -8.63 -9.08 -12.39
C ILE A 33 -8.84 -7.97 -11.36
N HIS A 34 -9.67 -6.97 -11.67
CA HIS A 34 -9.94 -5.88 -10.73
C HIS A 34 -10.63 -6.37 -9.47
N GLN A 35 -11.63 -7.25 -9.60
CA GLN A 35 -12.33 -7.82 -8.45
C GLN A 35 -11.38 -8.55 -7.53
N ALA A 36 -10.46 -9.37 -8.06
CA ALA A 36 -9.44 -10.05 -7.24
C ALA A 36 -8.55 -9.06 -6.46
N CYS A 37 -8.18 -7.92 -7.08
CA CYS A 37 -7.44 -6.88 -6.38
C CYS A 37 -8.29 -6.21 -5.28
N TYR A 38 -9.55 -5.91 -5.54
CA TYR A 38 -10.46 -5.34 -4.55
C TYR A 38 -10.67 -6.28 -3.37
N ASP A 39 -11.01 -7.55 -3.63
CA ASP A 39 -11.25 -8.55 -2.59
C ASP A 39 -10.01 -8.74 -1.69
N THR A 40 -8.82 -8.69 -2.29
CA THR A 40 -7.56 -8.78 -1.55
C THR A 40 -7.28 -7.51 -0.74
N ALA A 41 -7.60 -6.32 -1.27
CA ALA A 41 -7.47 -5.06 -0.52
C ALA A 41 -8.43 -5.00 0.68
N ARG A 42 -9.69 -5.44 0.50
CA ARG A 42 -10.68 -5.57 1.59
C ARG A 42 -10.16 -6.48 2.69
N TYR A 43 -9.68 -7.65 2.29
CA TYR A 43 -9.14 -8.61 3.24
C TYR A 43 -7.97 -8.06 4.04
N LEU A 44 -6.99 -7.43 3.37
CA LEU A 44 -5.87 -6.81 4.07
C LEU A 44 -6.35 -5.75 5.08
N ALA A 45 -7.37 -4.96 4.72
CA ALA A 45 -7.92 -3.94 5.62
C ALA A 45 -8.55 -4.57 6.87
N GLU A 46 -9.33 -5.64 6.70
CA GLU A 46 -9.93 -6.40 7.79
C GLU A 46 -8.86 -7.03 8.71
N GLU A 47 -7.81 -7.62 8.16
CA GLU A 47 -6.73 -8.22 8.96
C GLU A 47 -5.89 -7.18 9.70
N VAL A 48 -5.58 -6.05 9.06
CA VAL A 48 -4.88 -4.94 9.73
C VAL A 48 -5.72 -4.37 10.86
N GLU A 49 -7.04 -4.23 10.67
CA GLU A 49 -7.95 -3.76 11.71
C GLU A 49 -7.98 -4.69 12.94
N LYS A 50 -7.92 -6.02 12.73
CA LYS A 50 -7.88 -7.02 13.81
C LYS A 50 -6.66 -6.89 14.72
N MET A 51 -5.57 -6.26 14.27
CA MET A 51 -4.39 -5.99 15.10
C MET A 51 -4.66 -4.95 16.21
N GLY A 52 -5.82 -4.28 16.18
CA GLY A 52 -6.37 -3.53 17.31
C GLY A 52 -5.77 -2.14 17.54
N MET A 53 -4.49 -1.92 17.22
CA MET A 53 -3.81 -0.62 17.38
C MET A 53 -3.94 0.32 16.18
N PHE A 54 -4.41 -0.19 15.04
CA PHE A 54 -4.55 0.58 13.80
C PHE A 54 -5.97 1.10 13.61
N LYS A 55 -6.08 2.29 13.02
CA LYS A 55 -7.32 2.90 12.55
C LYS A 55 -7.30 2.86 11.02
N ILE A 56 -8.23 2.12 10.43
CA ILE A 56 -8.39 2.11 8.97
C ILE A 56 -8.94 3.46 8.52
N ILE A 57 -8.25 4.08 7.56
CA ILE A 57 -8.62 5.36 6.95
C ILE A 57 -9.33 5.09 5.61
N TYR A 58 -8.81 4.12 4.86
CA TYR A 58 -9.39 3.66 3.61
C TYR A 58 -9.28 2.14 3.53
N ASP A 59 -10.39 1.48 3.21
CA ASP A 59 -10.55 0.03 3.29
C ASP A 59 -10.72 -0.60 1.90
N GLY A 60 -10.53 0.15 0.82
CA GLY A 60 -10.66 -0.35 -0.56
C GLY A 60 -12.08 -0.30 -1.15
N HIS A 61 -13.07 0.27 -0.47
CA HIS A 61 -14.42 0.46 -1.02
C HIS A 61 -14.58 1.86 -1.66
N GLY A 62 -15.35 1.95 -2.74
CA GLY A 62 -15.70 3.24 -3.36
C GLY A 62 -14.55 3.98 -4.06
N GLY A 63 -13.40 3.33 -4.25
CA GLY A 63 -12.20 3.91 -4.86
C GLY A 63 -11.33 2.84 -5.52
N ILE A 64 -10.01 2.96 -5.42
CA ILE A 64 -9.03 2.02 -6.00
C ILE A 64 -8.75 0.83 -5.05
N PRO A 65 -8.22 -0.32 -5.51
CA PRO A 65 -7.91 -1.46 -4.65
C PRO A 65 -6.68 -1.19 -3.77
N ALA A 66 -6.86 -0.39 -2.74
CA ALA A 66 -5.84 0.02 -1.79
C ALA A 66 -6.42 0.00 -0.38
N LEU A 67 -5.54 0.01 0.61
CA LEU A 67 -5.87 0.31 1.98
C LEU A 67 -4.89 1.33 2.55
N SER A 68 -5.36 2.14 3.47
CA SER A 68 -4.52 2.99 4.30
C SER A 68 -4.99 3.00 5.74
N TRP A 69 -4.04 3.13 6.65
CA TRP A 69 -4.30 3.14 8.07
C TRP A 69 -3.30 4.04 8.80
N SER A 70 -3.71 4.49 9.98
CA SER A 70 -2.84 5.15 10.95
C SER A 70 -2.79 4.35 12.25
N LEU A 71 -1.95 4.76 13.20
CA LEU A 71 -2.15 4.40 14.60
C LEU A 71 -3.44 5.05 15.13
N LYS A 72 -4.12 4.40 16.07
CA LYS A 72 -5.19 5.04 16.84
C LYS A 72 -4.60 6.12 17.75
N GLU A 73 -5.39 7.15 18.04
CA GLU A 73 -4.96 8.31 18.84
C GLU A 73 -4.57 7.92 20.28
N ASP A 74 -5.19 6.89 20.83
CA ASP A 74 -4.94 6.34 22.17
C ASP A 74 -3.92 5.18 22.17
N ALA A 75 -3.44 4.75 21.01
CA ALA A 75 -2.46 3.67 20.91
C ALA A 75 -1.05 4.20 21.23
N ASN A 76 -0.38 3.55 22.17
CA ASN A 76 1.04 3.77 22.43
C ASN A 76 1.82 2.46 22.33
N PRO A 77 2.08 1.94 21.11
CA PRO A 77 2.73 0.66 20.92
C PRO A 77 4.26 0.71 21.09
N GLY A 78 4.83 1.88 21.41
CA GLY A 78 6.28 2.07 21.55
C GLY A 78 7.05 2.19 20.23
N PHE A 79 6.33 2.42 19.12
CA PHE A 79 6.89 2.68 17.78
C PHE A 79 5.95 3.58 16.98
N ASN A 80 6.46 4.22 15.93
CA ASN A 80 5.67 4.98 14.95
C ASN A 80 5.60 4.26 13.58
N LEU A 81 4.79 4.77 12.65
CA LEU A 81 4.61 4.10 11.35
C LEU A 81 5.85 4.10 10.46
N TYR A 82 6.80 5.02 10.66
CA TYR A 82 8.08 5.01 9.96
C TYR A 82 8.96 3.86 10.45
N ASP A 83 9.02 3.64 11.78
CA ASP A 83 9.70 2.48 12.38
C ASP A 83 9.14 1.16 11.83
N LEU A 84 7.81 1.06 11.74
CA LEU A 84 7.14 -0.13 11.21
C LEU A 84 7.44 -0.34 9.72
N SER A 85 7.40 0.73 8.92
CA SER A 85 7.81 0.73 7.52
C SER A 85 9.24 0.23 7.34
N ASP A 86 10.17 0.73 8.14
CA ASP A 86 11.58 0.35 8.04
C ASP A 86 11.81 -1.09 8.48
N ARG A 87 11.12 -1.52 9.54
CA ARG A 87 11.21 -2.90 10.02
C ARG A 87 10.63 -3.88 9.01
N ILE A 88 9.46 -3.60 8.43
CA ILE A 88 8.86 -4.53 7.46
C ILE A 88 9.65 -4.59 6.14
N ARG A 89 10.41 -3.53 5.81
CA ARG A 89 11.37 -3.53 4.71
C ARG A 89 12.48 -4.56 4.88
N SER A 90 12.92 -4.84 6.10
CA SER A 90 13.88 -5.93 6.37
C SER A 90 13.35 -7.33 6.03
N ARG A 91 12.03 -7.47 5.86
CA ARG A 91 11.34 -8.70 5.42
C ARG A 91 11.02 -8.69 3.93
N GLY A 92 11.50 -7.70 3.19
CA GLY A 92 11.32 -7.57 1.74
C GLY A 92 10.07 -6.77 1.32
N TRP A 93 9.26 -6.32 2.27
CA TRP A 93 8.04 -5.55 1.98
C TRP A 93 8.31 -4.05 2.00
N GLN A 94 8.07 -3.38 0.87
CA GLN A 94 8.15 -1.92 0.82
C GLN A 94 6.75 -1.32 0.99
N ILE A 95 6.42 -0.92 2.22
CA ILE A 95 5.17 -0.22 2.54
C ILE A 95 5.51 1.21 2.94
N ALA A 96 4.99 2.18 2.19
CA ALA A 96 5.27 3.58 2.46
C ALA A 96 4.49 4.07 3.68
N ALA A 97 5.20 4.68 4.63
CA ALA A 97 4.67 5.55 5.66
C ALA A 97 4.93 7.02 5.27
N TYR A 98 3.94 7.90 5.40
CA TYR A 98 4.08 9.33 5.12
C TYR A 98 3.00 10.16 5.84
N ALA A 99 3.33 11.42 6.14
CA ALA A 99 2.37 12.41 6.63
C ALA A 99 1.39 12.82 5.54
N MET A 100 0.14 13.06 5.92
CA MET A 100 -0.89 13.55 5.00
C MET A 100 -0.56 14.96 4.47
N PRO A 101 -1.20 15.40 3.36
CA PRO A 101 -0.95 16.70 2.75
C PRO A 101 -1.24 17.89 3.66
N ALA A 102 -1.02 19.10 3.13
CA ALA A 102 -1.22 20.36 3.83
C ALA A 102 -2.55 20.43 4.60
N GLU A 103 -2.48 21.00 5.81
CA GLU A 103 -3.59 21.10 6.78
C GLU A 103 -3.93 19.79 7.49
N ARG A 104 -3.15 18.71 7.31
CA ARG A 104 -3.30 17.40 7.96
C ARG A 104 -1.97 16.67 8.22
N GLU A 105 -0.85 17.40 8.27
CA GLU A 105 0.50 16.85 8.43
C GLU A 105 0.71 16.11 9.76
N ASP A 106 -0.17 16.33 10.74
CA ASP A 106 -0.23 15.61 12.02
C ASP A 106 -0.57 14.12 11.86
N LEU A 107 -1.25 13.75 10.76
CA LEU A 107 -1.69 12.40 10.50
C LEU A 107 -0.68 11.66 9.61
N VAL A 108 0.11 10.77 10.22
CA VAL A 108 0.95 9.82 9.49
C VAL A 108 0.15 8.57 9.15
N ILE A 109 0.27 8.11 7.91
CA ILE A 109 -0.44 6.92 7.40
C ILE A 109 0.54 5.93 6.77
N MET A 110 0.18 4.66 6.78
CA MET A 110 0.73 3.66 5.87
C MET A 110 -0.27 3.34 4.78
N ARG A 111 0.22 3.00 3.59
CA ARG A 111 -0.64 2.65 2.44
C ARG A 111 -0.12 1.43 1.68
N ILE A 112 -1.02 0.51 1.37
CA ILE A 112 -0.79 -0.59 0.43
C ILE A 112 -1.70 -0.40 -0.79
N LEU A 113 -1.13 -0.50 -2.00
CA LEU A 113 -1.88 -0.56 -3.25
C LEU A 113 -1.80 -1.99 -3.82
N VAL A 114 -2.93 -2.68 -3.91
CA VAL A 114 -2.99 -4.03 -4.45
C VAL A 114 -3.03 -3.98 -5.98
N ARG A 115 -2.02 -4.57 -6.61
CA ARG A 115 -1.90 -4.64 -8.07
C ARG A 115 -2.13 -6.07 -8.54
N HIS A 116 -2.43 -6.23 -9.84
CA HIS A 116 -2.52 -7.54 -10.45
C HIS A 116 -1.22 -8.33 -10.23
N GLY A 117 -1.34 -9.57 -9.77
CA GLY A 117 -0.21 -10.43 -9.41
C GLY A 117 0.03 -10.56 -7.91
N PHE A 118 -0.53 -9.67 -7.08
CA PHE A 118 -0.52 -9.82 -5.63
C PHE A 118 -1.65 -10.77 -5.20
N SER A 119 -1.30 -12.01 -4.84
CA SER A 119 -2.27 -13.07 -4.53
C SER A 119 -2.75 -13.01 -3.07
N ARG A 120 -3.79 -13.81 -2.77
CA ARG A 120 -4.26 -13.99 -1.40
C ARG A 120 -3.19 -14.59 -0.48
N ASP A 121 -2.42 -15.57 -0.96
CA ASP A 121 -1.33 -16.17 -0.19
C ASP A 121 -0.22 -15.16 0.13
N MET A 122 0.08 -14.24 -0.80
CA MET A 122 1.01 -13.13 -0.54
C MET A 122 0.45 -12.15 0.49
N ALA A 123 -0.88 -11.92 0.47
CA ALA A 123 -1.55 -11.12 1.49
C ALA A 123 -1.44 -11.77 2.87
N ASP A 124 -1.63 -13.09 2.98
CA ASP A 124 -1.47 -13.82 4.23
C ASP A 124 -0.03 -13.74 4.77
N LEU A 125 0.96 -13.91 3.90
CA LEU A 125 2.37 -13.76 4.26
C LEU A 125 2.69 -12.34 4.74
N LEU A 126 2.17 -11.33 4.04
CA LEU A 126 2.34 -9.92 4.41
C LEU A 126 1.74 -9.64 5.79
N ILE A 127 0.54 -10.13 6.08
CA ILE A 127 -0.12 -9.95 7.37
C ILE A 127 0.65 -10.64 8.49
N ALA A 128 1.14 -11.86 8.27
CA ALA A 128 1.96 -12.58 9.23
C ALA A 128 3.28 -11.84 9.53
N ASP A 129 3.94 -11.30 8.50
CA ASP A 129 5.15 -10.50 8.65
C ASP A 129 4.88 -9.17 9.37
N LEU A 130 3.76 -8.51 9.07
CA LEU A 130 3.34 -7.29 9.75
C LEU A 130 3.09 -7.54 11.24
N GLN A 131 2.37 -8.60 11.59
CA GLN A 131 2.15 -9.00 12.98
C GLN A 131 3.48 -9.31 13.69
N HIS A 132 4.38 -10.03 13.03
CA HIS A 132 5.71 -10.31 13.58
C HIS A 132 6.51 -9.02 13.83
N CYS A 133 6.40 -8.01 12.96
CA CYS A 133 7.05 -6.71 13.17
C CYS A 133 6.45 -5.96 14.37
N VAL A 134 5.13 -6.00 14.54
CA VAL A 134 4.45 -5.44 15.71
C VAL A 134 4.90 -6.13 17.00
N ASP A 135 4.89 -7.47 17.03
CA ASP A 135 5.31 -8.26 18.19
C ASP A 135 6.81 -8.05 18.54
N PHE A 136 7.63 -7.74 17.54
CA PHE A 136 9.04 -7.44 17.74
C PHE A 136 9.23 -6.17 18.59
N PHE A 137 8.49 -5.09 18.29
CA PHE A 137 8.57 -3.84 19.04
C PHE A 137 8.07 -3.97 20.47
N ALA A 138 7.08 -4.84 20.71
CA ALA A 138 6.63 -5.14 22.08
C ALA A 138 7.75 -5.73 22.96
N LYS A 139 8.75 -6.41 22.37
CA LYS A 139 9.88 -7.02 23.08
C LYS A 139 11.16 -6.17 23.03
N HIS A 140 11.26 -5.26 22.07
CA HIS A 140 12.44 -4.43 21.83
C HIS A 140 12.01 -2.97 21.71
N PRO A 141 11.82 -2.28 22.85
CA PRO A 141 11.42 -0.88 22.87
C PRO A 141 12.42 -0.02 22.09
N ILE A 142 11.89 0.89 21.28
CA ILE A 142 12.71 1.81 20.50
C ILE A 142 13.27 2.89 21.43
N VAL A 143 14.57 3.18 21.30
CA VAL A 143 15.24 4.26 22.06
C VAL A 143 15.23 5.56 21.27
N ASN A 144 15.45 5.50 19.95
CA ASN A 144 15.34 6.60 19.01
C ASN A 144 14.45 6.15 17.84
N GLY A 145 13.27 6.76 17.69
CA GLY A 145 12.35 6.46 16.58
C GLY A 145 12.81 7.13 15.28
N SER A 146 12.50 6.50 14.16
CA SER A 146 12.74 7.04 12.83
C SER A 146 11.67 8.08 12.47
N ASP A 147 12.08 9.17 11.84
CA ASP A 147 11.19 10.21 11.33
C ASP A 147 11.09 10.19 9.80
N ALA A 148 10.23 11.05 9.23
CA ALA A 148 9.99 11.13 7.79
C ALA A 148 11.29 11.32 6.98
N ASP A 149 12.21 12.15 7.46
CA ASP A 149 13.48 12.46 6.80
C ASP A 149 14.48 11.29 6.84
N GLU A 150 14.39 10.44 7.86
CA GLU A 150 15.24 9.24 8.01
C GLU A 150 14.65 8.04 7.26
N SER A 151 13.32 8.00 7.09
CA SER A 151 12.63 6.95 6.37
C SER A 151 12.72 7.15 4.84
N SER A 152 13.31 6.20 4.12
CA SER A 152 13.50 6.26 2.66
C SER A 152 12.24 5.87 1.87
N ASN A 153 11.11 6.51 2.17
CA ASN A 153 9.81 6.20 1.57
C ASN A 153 9.47 7.10 0.38
N PHE A 154 9.06 6.49 -0.73
CA PHE A 154 8.54 7.20 -1.90
C PHE A 154 7.01 7.15 -1.93
N ASN A 155 6.36 8.31 -2.00
CA ASN A 155 4.94 8.43 -2.31
C ASN A 155 4.77 8.93 -3.76
N HIS A 156 3.63 8.62 -4.38
CA HIS A 156 3.42 8.86 -5.81
C HIS A 156 2.83 10.25 -6.13
N GLY A 157 2.67 11.13 -5.12
CA GLY A 157 1.92 12.38 -5.24
C GLY A 157 0.42 12.17 -5.36
#